data_AF-A0A5P9NNP3-F1
#
_entry.id   AF-A0A5P9NNP3-F1
#
_cell.length_a   1.000
_cell.length_b   1.000
_cell.length_c   1.000
_cell.angle_alpha   90.00
_cell.angle_beta   90.00
_cell.angle_gamma   90.00
#
_symmetry.space_group_name_H-M   'P 1'
#
loop_
_entity.id
_entity.type
_entity.pdbx_description
1 polymer ?
#
loop_
_entity_poly.entity_id
_entity_poly.type
_entity_poly.pdbx_seq_one_letter_code
_entity_poly.pdbx_strand_id
1 'polypeptide(L)'
;MKLFRHQTWSRAALFAVPVLAAQVVVTQLQSELGYAPFASAVAQEEKKADTRETRRTPALRNKVYEKLAEAQAAAEAKDLASAEKILNGMVSAGGKKALNSYELANVYNLYAFIYYSQENYPKALQAYENVVSQPDIPLAMEINTRYTIAQLYFVQEDWARGIDALLKWFDMTESPNAAAYVLLAQGYYQQKDYNKALTNVEKAISMYDEKGKLPKEQWYNLARFLYFEQNDIPNTVNTLEILLQHYPKKQYWVQLSHMYGEQKKETDQLSAMETAYAQGMLDKGTEQVTMAYLYLNADVPYKAAKVMDKGLKDGSIDDKSKNWEIAGSAWRQAQETEKAIPAMEKAASKSETGELYARLGNIYLDGDQNDKAISAINKGLSRGGVKRPDTARLVLGMAYFNTKQYEKARKAFQAAARDERSSKYAAQWIKYMNSELERQRSLAEG
;
A
#
# COMPACT_ATOMS: atom_id res chain seq x y z
N MET A 1 26.26 -19.75 -10.39
CA MET A 1 26.85 -18.45 -10.02
C MET A 1 25.98 -17.86 -8.91
N LYS A 2 26.43 -17.95 -7.65
CA LYS A 2 25.67 -17.50 -6.46
C LYS A 2 25.61 -15.97 -6.43
N LEU A 3 24.47 -15.39 -6.76
CA LEU A 3 24.17 -13.97 -6.53
C LEU A 3 22.68 -13.81 -6.18
N PHE A 4 22.29 -14.22 -4.97
CA PHE A 4 21.13 -13.64 -4.30
C PHE A 4 21.64 -13.00 -3.01
N ARG A 5 21.92 -11.70 -3.07
CA ARG A 5 22.13 -10.89 -1.87
C ARG A 5 20.75 -10.56 -1.31
N HIS A 6 20.39 -11.18 -0.21
CA HIS A 6 19.34 -10.72 0.69
C HIS A 6 19.79 -9.40 1.32
N GLN A 7 19.53 -8.28 0.66
CA GLN A 7 19.54 -6.93 1.25
C GLN A 7 19.17 -5.93 0.15
N THR A 8 17.87 -5.67 -0.02
CA THR A 8 17.26 -4.40 -0.50
C THR A 8 15.74 -4.56 -0.67
N TRP A 9 15.02 -5.10 0.32
CA TRP A 9 13.55 -5.10 0.30
C TRP A 9 12.93 -4.33 1.49
N SER A 10 13.74 -3.55 2.21
CA SER A 10 13.27 -2.71 3.32
C SER A 10 12.68 -1.36 2.88
N ARG A 11 12.42 -1.15 1.59
CA ARG A 11 11.94 0.15 1.06
C ARG A 11 10.91 0.00 -0.06
N ALA A 12 9.88 -0.81 0.19
CA ALA A 12 8.60 -0.75 -0.54
C ALA A 12 7.38 -1.05 0.36
N ALA A 13 7.55 -1.08 1.69
CA ALA A 13 6.49 -1.29 2.68
C ALA A 13 6.00 0.02 3.34
N LEU A 14 6.42 1.18 2.81
CA LEU A 14 6.09 2.49 3.38
C LEU A 14 5.18 3.27 2.43
N PHE A 15 3.90 2.89 2.37
CA PHE A 15 2.80 3.78 2.01
C PHE A 15 1.48 3.34 2.68
N ALA A 16 1.55 3.08 3.99
CA ALA A 16 0.37 2.89 4.85
C ALA A 16 0.45 3.70 6.15
N VAL A 17 1.03 4.90 6.11
CA VAL A 17 0.93 5.91 7.17
C VAL A 17 1.02 7.25 6.41
N PRO A 18 -0.08 8.01 6.20
CA PRO A 18 -0.93 8.55 7.26
C PRO A 18 -2.42 8.66 6.86
N VAL A 19 -3.30 7.76 7.30
CA VAL A 19 -4.77 7.99 7.24
C VAL A 19 -5.50 7.55 8.53
N LEU A 20 -4.85 6.80 9.42
CA LEU A 20 -5.53 6.20 10.57
C LEU A 20 -5.86 7.17 11.72
N ALA A 21 -5.20 8.33 11.82
CA ALA A 21 -5.50 9.32 12.85
C ALA A 21 -6.78 10.14 12.56
N ALA A 22 -7.22 10.22 11.30
CA ALA A 22 -8.33 11.10 10.91
C ALA A 22 -9.72 10.45 10.97
N GLN A 23 -9.83 9.13 11.12
CA GLN A 23 -11.14 8.43 11.03
C GLN A 23 -11.75 7.98 12.36
N VAL A 24 -11.01 8.04 13.47
CA VAL A 24 -11.60 7.77 14.81
C VAL A 24 -12.59 8.87 15.22
N VAL A 25 -12.49 10.06 14.63
CA VAL A 25 -13.21 11.25 15.12
C VAL A 25 -14.58 11.49 14.44
N VAL A 26 -14.91 10.89 13.29
CA VAL A 26 -16.08 11.38 12.50
C VAL A 26 -17.28 10.43 12.44
N THR A 27 -17.15 9.12 12.72
CA THR A 27 -18.26 8.18 12.43
C THR A 27 -19.09 7.70 13.63
N GLN A 28 -18.81 8.14 14.87
CA GLN A 28 -19.64 7.84 16.05
C GLN A 28 -20.21 9.07 16.78
N LEU A 29 -19.72 10.28 16.49
CA LEU A 29 -20.17 11.51 17.14
C LEU A 29 -21.55 12.01 16.68
N GLN A 30 -22.18 11.38 15.67
CA GLN A 30 -23.52 11.74 15.20
C GLN A 30 -24.65 10.89 15.79
N SER A 31 -24.40 9.82 16.56
CA SER A 31 -25.49 8.96 17.02
C SER A 31 -25.70 8.83 18.52
N GLU A 32 -24.73 9.13 19.40
CA GLU A 32 -24.91 8.83 20.83
C GLU A 32 -24.24 9.86 21.77
N LEU A 33 -24.68 11.12 21.73
CA LEU A 33 -24.83 11.85 22.98
C LEU A 33 -26.13 11.35 23.60
N GLY A 34 -26.00 10.44 24.56
CA GLY A 34 -27.11 9.69 25.12
C GLY A 34 -28.17 10.61 25.73
N TYR A 35 -29.22 10.91 24.97
CA TYR A 35 -30.61 11.05 25.40
C TYR A 35 -31.52 10.97 24.15
N ALA A 36 -31.83 9.75 23.73
CA ALA A 36 -33.05 9.44 23.00
C ALA A 36 -33.61 8.14 23.57
N PRO A 37 -34.92 8.03 23.86
CA PRO A 37 -35.53 6.77 24.25
C PRO A 37 -35.64 5.91 23.00
N PHE A 38 -34.57 5.23 22.62
CA PHE A 38 -34.64 4.24 21.55
C PHE A 38 -35.24 2.94 22.09
N ALA A 39 -36.56 2.96 22.26
CA ALA A 39 -37.38 1.82 21.89
C ALA A 39 -37.44 1.76 20.36
N SER A 40 -36.31 1.43 19.72
CA SER A 40 -36.32 0.99 18.33
C SER A 40 -36.86 -0.43 18.34
N ALA A 41 -37.99 -0.66 17.67
CA ALA A 41 -38.50 -1.99 17.38
C ALA A 41 -37.46 -2.76 16.54
N VAL A 42 -36.56 -3.46 17.23
CA VAL A 42 -35.75 -4.52 16.65
C VAL A 42 -36.66 -5.74 16.62
N ALA A 43 -36.81 -6.34 15.44
CA ALA A 43 -37.51 -7.60 15.26
C ALA A 43 -37.05 -8.59 16.33
N GLN A 44 -38.04 -9.20 16.97
CA GLN A 44 -37.96 -9.93 18.22
C GLN A 44 -37.25 -11.27 18.00
N GLU A 45 -35.91 -11.26 17.95
CA GLU A 45 -35.14 -12.41 18.41
C GLU A 45 -35.34 -12.52 19.93
N GLU A 46 -35.64 -13.72 20.42
CA GLU A 46 -35.88 -14.01 21.84
C GLU A 46 -34.74 -13.46 22.70
N LYS A 47 -34.95 -12.27 23.27
CA LYS A 47 -34.07 -11.71 24.30
C LYS A 47 -34.09 -12.69 25.46
N LYS A 48 -32.96 -13.36 25.72
CA LYS A 48 -32.69 -13.97 27.02
C LYS A 48 -33.05 -12.94 28.10
N ALA A 49 -33.82 -13.36 29.10
CA ALA A 49 -34.17 -12.51 30.22
C ALA A 49 -32.88 -11.94 30.83
N ASP A 50 -32.80 -10.62 30.99
CA ASP A 50 -31.67 -9.97 31.65
C ASP A 50 -31.67 -10.39 33.12
N THR A 51 -30.78 -11.33 33.48
CA THR A 51 -30.68 -11.92 34.82
C THR A 51 -29.88 -11.06 35.79
N ARG A 52 -29.47 -9.84 35.41
CA ARG A 52 -28.62 -8.99 36.24
C ARG A 52 -29.44 -8.33 37.35
N GLU A 53 -28.84 -8.20 38.53
CA GLU A 53 -29.47 -7.51 39.65
C GLU A 53 -29.86 -6.08 39.27
N THR A 54 -31.15 -5.76 39.41
CA THR A 54 -31.65 -4.41 39.19
C THR A 54 -31.14 -3.52 40.34
N ARG A 55 -30.18 -2.65 40.04
CA ARG A 55 -29.65 -1.68 41.02
C ARG A 55 -30.73 -0.68 41.39
N ARG A 56 -30.84 -0.36 42.68
CA ARG A 56 -31.77 0.65 43.20
C ARG A 56 -31.18 2.05 43.01
N THR A 57 -31.32 2.59 41.80
CA THR A 57 -30.82 3.92 41.47
C THR A 57 -31.68 5.03 42.11
N PRO A 58 -31.06 6.04 42.77
CA PRO A 58 -31.77 7.21 43.26
C PRO A 58 -32.50 7.99 42.15
N ALA A 59 -33.64 8.60 42.47
CA ALA A 59 -34.38 9.43 41.52
C ALA A 59 -33.65 10.74 41.19
N LEU A 60 -33.75 11.20 39.94
CA LEU A 60 -33.31 12.52 39.50
C LEU A 60 -34.34 13.58 39.90
N ARG A 61 -33.97 14.55 40.75
CA ARG A 61 -34.89 15.60 41.21
C ARG A 61 -35.15 16.61 40.08
N ASN A 62 -36.40 17.06 39.92
CA ASN A 62 -36.79 18.02 38.87
C ASN A 62 -35.90 19.27 38.80
N LYS A 63 -35.57 19.88 39.95
CA LYS A 63 -34.69 21.08 39.98
C LYS A 63 -33.27 20.80 39.49
N VAL A 64 -32.78 19.58 39.69
CA VAL A 64 -31.45 19.16 39.21
C VAL A 64 -31.51 18.89 37.72
N TYR A 65 -32.59 18.23 37.25
CA TYR A 65 -32.84 18.03 35.82
C TYR A 65 -32.90 19.36 35.05
N GLU A 66 -33.66 20.34 35.53
CA GLU A 66 -33.74 21.68 34.91
C GLU A 66 -32.36 22.35 34.80
N LYS A 67 -31.53 22.23 35.84
CA LYS A 67 -30.17 22.78 35.83
C LYS A 67 -29.21 22.03 34.91
N LEU A 68 -29.32 20.70 34.82
CA LEU A 68 -28.58 19.92 33.84
C LEU A 68 -28.97 20.30 32.41
N ALA A 69 -30.27 20.49 32.15
CA ALA A 69 -30.76 20.92 30.84
C ALA A 69 -30.26 22.33 30.48
N GLU A 70 -30.21 23.26 31.44
CA GLU A 70 -29.62 24.60 31.25
C GLU A 70 -28.13 24.52 30.90
N ALA A 71 -27.37 23.71 31.62
CA ALA A 71 -25.95 23.48 31.33
C ALA A 71 -25.73 22.82 29.97
N GLN A 72 -26.59 21.86 29.61
CA GLN A 72 -26.54 21.18 28.31
C GLN A 72 -26.83 22.15 27.16
N ALA A 73 -27.89 22.96 27.27
CA ALA A 73 -28.22 23.96 26.25
C ALA A 73 -27.07 24.96 26.05
N ALA A 74 -26.40 25.37 27.12
CA ALA A 74 -25.20 26.20 27.02
C ALA A 74 -24.05 25.45 26.30
N ALA A 75 -23.83 24.17 26.62
CA ALA A 75 -22.79 23.36 25.97
C ALA A 75 -23.06 23.14 24.47
N GLU A 76 -24.32 22.86 24.10
CA GLU A 76 -24.77 22.73 22.71
C GLU A 76 -24.64 24.04 21.93
N ALA A 77 -24.88 25.18 22.59
CA ALA A 77 -24.62 26.51 22.04
C ALA A 77 -23.12 26.87 21.97
N LYS A 78 -22.22 25.92 22.30
CA LYS A 78 -20.76 26.10 22.40
C LYS A 78 -20.32 27.10 23.47
N ASP A 79 -21.21 27.51 24.36
CA ASP A 79 -20.88 28.28 25.55
C ASP A 79 -20.43 27.34 26.68
N LEU A 80 -19.27 26.71 26.45
CA LEU A 80 -18.69 25.71 27.34
C LEU A 80 -18.33 26.29 28.71
N ALA A 81 -17.97 27.59 28.76
CA ALA A 81 -17.63 28.27 30.00
C ALA A 81 -18.86 28.46 30.90
N SER A 82 -19.99 28.89 30.33
CA SER A 82 -21.24 28.99 31.10
C SER A 82 -21.75 27.62 31.52
N ALA A 83 -21.69 26.62 30.64
CA ALA A 83 -22.05 25.25 30.97
C ALA A 83 -21.23 24.72 32.18
N GLU A 84 -19.90 24.87 32.14
CA GLU A 84 -19.00 24.46 33.22
C GLU A 84 -19.30 25.23 34.52
N LYS A 85 -19.60 26.53 34.43
CA LYS A 85 -19.99 27.35 35.59
C LYS A 85 -21.28 26.87 36.24
N ILE A 86 -22.29 26.50 35.45
CA ILE A 86 -23.55 25.94 35.97
C ILE A 86 -23.27 24.65 36.73
N LEU A 87 -22.50 23.74 36.12
CA LEU A 87 -22.12 22.47 36.76
C LEU A 87 -21.31 22.67 38.05
N ASN A 88 -20.35 23.60 38.06
CA ASN A 88 -19.57 23.93 39.26
C ASN A 88 -20.47 24.40 40.41
N GLY A 89 -21.52 25.18 40.08
CA GLY A 89 -22.53 25.60 41.04
C GLY A 89 -23.36 24.44 41.59
N MET A 90 -23.65 23.43 40.78
CA MET A 90 -24.38 22.22 41.19
C MET A 90 -23.54 21.36 42.15
N VAL A 91 -22.26 21.13 41.84
CA VAL A 91 -21.35 20.33 42.69
C VAL A 91 -21.04 21.02 44.02
N SER A 92 -20.95 22.35 44.02
CA SER A 92 -20.67 23.14 45.23
C SER A 92 -21.86 23.22 46.20
N ALA A 93 -23.04 22.72 45.82
CA ALA A 93 -24.24 22.79 46.65
C ALA A 93 -24.19 21.78 47.81
N GLY A 94 -24.22 22.27 49.06
CA GLY A 94 -24.22 21.43 50.26
C GLY A 94 -25.59 21.16 50.88
N GLY A 95 -25.62 20.29 51.90
CA GLY A 95 -26.81 20.01 52.72
C GLY A 95 -27.96 19.38 51.92
N LYS A 96 -29.19 19.87 52.10
CA LYS A 96 -30.38 19.34 51.37
C LYS A 96 -30.30 19.49 49.84
N LYS A 97 -29.39 20.33 49.34
CA LYS A 97 -29.15 20.55 47.91
C LYS A 97 -28.01 19.69 47.35
N ALA A 98 -27.31 18.95 48.20
CA ALA A 98 -26.28 18.01 47.75
C ALA A 98 -26.87 17.01 46.77
N LEU A 99 -26.12 16.72 45.70
CA LEU A 99 -26.51 15.80 44.65
C LEU A 99 -26.45 14.36 45.18
N ASN A 100 -27.42 13.54 44.79
CA ASN A 100 -27.29 12.09 44.97
C ASN A 100 -26.32 11.49 43.94
N SER A 101 -25.97 10.21 44.07
CA SER A 101 -24.99 9.56 43.20
C SER A 101 -25.38 9.56 41.72
N TYR A 102 -26.66 9.35 41.38
CA TYR A 102 -27.15 9.38 40.01
C TYR A 102 -27.13 10.79 39.40
N GLU A 103 -27.52 11.79 40.19
CA GLU A 103 -27.44 13.20 39.80
C GLU A 103 -25.98 13.64 39.57
N LEU A 104 -25.08 13.24 40.47
CA LEU A 104 -23.67 13.54 40.39
C LEU A 104 -23.02 12.84 39.18
N ALA A 105 -23.42 11.59 38.89
CA ALA A 105 -23.01 10.88 37.68
C ALA A 105 -23.42 11.62 36.40
N ASN A 106 -24.64 12.18 36.33
CA ASN A 106 -25.07 12.97 35.18
C ASN A 106 -24.28 14.29 35.05
N VAL A 107 -23.96 14.94 36.18
CA VAL A 107 -23.10 16.12 36.20
C VAL A 107 -21.71 15.79 35.65
N TYR A 108 -21.08 14.71 36.12
CA TYR A 108 -19.78 14.28 35.62
C TYR A 108 -19.82 13.87 34.13
N ASN A 109 -20.90 13.26 33.68
CA ASN A 109 -21.08 12.94 32.26
C ASN A 109 -21.09 14.23 31.39
N LEU A 110 -21.76 15.30 31.85
CA LEU A 110 -21.75 16.57 31.13
C LEU A 110 -20.40 17.31 31.23
N TYR A 111 -19.68 17.23 32.35
CA TYR A 111 -18.28 17.68 32.40
C TYR A 111 -17.42 16.95 31.37
N ALA A 112 -17.60 15.63 31.26
CA ALA A 112 -16.83 14.83 30.31
C ALA A 112 -17.10 15.27 28.86
N PHE A 113 -18.36 15.55 28.52
CA PHE A 113 -18.74 16.12 27.22
C PHE A 113 -18.10 17.50 26.97
N ILE A 114 -18.13 18.39 27.96
CA ILE A 114 -17.51 19.73 27.86
C ILE A 114 -16.01 19.59 27.61
N TYR A 115 -15.31 18.79 28.42
CA TYR A 115 -13.87 18.61 28.28
C TYR A 115 -13.50 17.89 26.99
N TYR A 116 -14.30 16.93 26.54
CA TYR A 116 -14.13 16.28 25.25
C TYR A 116 -14.28 17.28 24.09
N SER A 117 -15.27 18.16 24.16
CA SER A 117 -15.50 19.22 23.14
C SER A 117 -14.38 20.27 23.11
N GLN A 118 -13.63 20.40 24.19
CA GLN A 118 -12.41 21.22 24.29
C GLN A 118 -11.15 20.44 23.88
N GLU A 119 -11.28 19.20 23.42
CA GLU A 119 -10.18 18.27 23.14
C GLU A 119 -9.29 18.00 24.38
N ASN A 120 -9.81 18.27 25.58
CA ASN A 120 -9.14 17.99 26.84
C ASN A 120 -9.44 16.56 27.30
N TYR A 121 -8.89 15.60 26.56
CA TYR A 121 -9.11 14.16 26.82
C TYR A 121 -8.70 13.71 28.24
N PRO A 122 -7.62 14.22 28.86
CA PRO A 122 -7.29 13.85 30.24
C PRO A 122 -8.38 14.24 31.25
N LYS A 123 -8.94 15.46 31.14
CA LYS A 123 -10.05 15.88 32.02
C LYS A 123 -11.35 15.17 31.68
N ALA A 124 -11.63 14.90 30.40
CA ALA A 124 -12.80 14.13 30.00
C ALA A 124 -12.76 12.71 30.58
N LEU A 125 -11.59 12.06 30.51
CA LEU A 125 -11.35 10.76 31.11
C LEU A 125 -11.57 10.78 32.63
N GLN A 126 -11.00 11.76 33.33
CA GLN A 126 -11.21 11.92 34.78
C GLN A 126 -12.70 12.11 35.12
N ALA A 127 -13.43 12.89 34.32
CA ALA A 127 -14.85 13.09 34.51
C ALA A 127 -15.65 11.78 34.30
N TYR A 128 -15.35 10.99 33.26
CA TYR A 128 -15.96 9.67 33.08
C TYR A 128 -15.58 8.66 34.17
N GLU A 129 -14.34 8.68 34.67
CA GLU A 129 -13.91 7.87 35.81
C GLU A 129 -14.72 8.23 37.08
N ASN A 130 -15.03 9.52 37.25
CA ASN A 130 -15.92 9.98 38.33
C ASN A 130 -17.38 9.56 38.15
N VAL A 131 -17.85 9.32 36.92
CA VAL A 131 -19.18 8.72 36.67
C VAL A 131 -19.20 7.30 37.20
N VAL A 132 -18.26 6.45 36.77
CA VAL A 132 -18.25 5.01 37.13
C VAL A 132 -17.89 4.74 38.58
N SER A 133 -17.34 5.73 39.30
CA SER A 133 -17.10 5.65 40.75
C SER A 133 -18.34 5.92 41.60
N GLN A 134 -19.43 6.42 41.01
CA GLN A 134 -20.65 6.70 41.75
C GLN A 134 -21.40 5.40 42.13
N PRO A 135 -21.85 5.26 43.38
CA PRO A 135 -22.63 4.09 43.80
C PRO A 135 -24.03 4.10 43.19
N ASP A 136 -24.61 2.92 42.99
CA ASP A 136 -26.00 2.72 42.58
C ASP A 136 -26.43 3.38 41.25
N ILE A 137 -25.48 3.71 40.37
CA ILE A 137 -25.80 4.18 39.01
C ILE A 137 -26.42 3.06 38.16
N PRO A 138 -27.28 3.39 37.17
CA PRO A 138 -27.85 2.40 36.28
C PRO A 138 -26.76 1.59 35.60
N LEU A 139 -26.92 0.27 35.55
CA LEU A 139 -25.92 -0.62 34.97
C LEU A 139 -25.62 -0.28 33.50
N ALA A 140 -26.64 0.06 32.72
CA ALA A 140 -26.47 0.50 31.34
C ALA A 140 -25.61 1.76 31.21
N MET A 141 -25.75 2.71 32.16
CA MET A 141 -24.92 3.91 32.20
C MET A 141 -23.46 3.54 32.48
N GLU A 142 -23.23 2.68 33.48
CA GLU A 142 -21.87 2.22 33.80
C GLU A 142 -21.20 1.50 32.61
N ILE A 143 -21.91 0.57 31.97
CA ILE A 143 -21.41 -0.17 30.80
C ILE A 143 -21.07 0.81 29.67
N ASN A 144 -21.97 1.72 29.33
CA ASN A 144 -21.72 2.68 28.25
C ASN A 144 -20.53 3.60 28.58
N THR A 145 -20.45 4.12 29.80
CA THR A 145 -19.34 4.97 30.21
C THR A 145 -17.99 4.23 30.20
N ARG A 146 -17.95 2.97 30.64
CA ARG A 146 -16.72 2.16 30.57
C ARG A 146 -16.23 1.95 29.15
N TYR A 147 -17.14 1.78 28.18
CA TYR A 147 -16.78 1.72 26.77
C TYR A 147 -16.15 3.04 26.29
N THR A 148 -16.75 4.17 26.65
CA THR A 148 -16.20 5.50 26.32
C THR A 148 -14.83 5.74 26.95
N ILE A 149 -14.63 5.33 28.21
CA ILE A 149 -13.32 5.37 28.88
C ILE A 149 -12.27 4.60 28.07
N ALA A 150 -12.60 3.38 27.62
CA ALA A 150 -11.70 2.62 26.76
C ALA A 150 -11.39 3.39 25.48
N GLN A 151 -12.40 3.87 24.75
CA GLN A 151 -12.19 4.65 23.52
C GLN A 151 -11.30 5.88 23.74
N LEU A 152 -11.44 6.60 24.86
CA LEU A 152 -10.59 7.76 25.19
C LEU A 152 -9.14 7.38 25.45
N TYR A 153 -8.87 6.22 26.02
CA TYR A 153 -7.50 5.71 26.14
C TYR A 153 -6.90 5.46 24.75
N PHE A 154 -7.68 4.89 23.82
CA PHE A 154 -7.23 4.70 22.43
C PHE A 154 -6.98 6.03 21.69
N VAL A 155 -7.82 7.04 21.90
CA VAL A 155 -7.62 8.38 21.33
C VAL A 155 -6.32 9.02 21.86
N GLN A 156 -5.99 8.78 23.12
CA GLN A 156 -4.75 9.25 23.75
C GLN A 156 -3.54 8.33 23.48
N GLU A 157 -3.71 7.32 22.61
CA GLU A 157 -2.68 6.33 22.29
C GLU A 157 -2.17 5.52 23.50
N ASP A 158 -2.94 5.49 24.58
CA ASP A 158 -2.67 4.66 25.75
C ASP A 158 -3.25 3.26 25.54
N TRP A 159 -2.60 2.51 24.67
CA TRP A 159 -3.08 1.20 24.22
C TRP A 159 -3.23 0.21 25.38
N ALA A 160 -2.33 0.24 26.36
CA ALA A 160 -2.36 -0.68 27.49
C ALA A 160 -3.58 -0.46 28.38
N ARG A 161 -3.80 0.78 28.84
CA ARG A 161 -4.99 1.08 29.65
C ARG A 161 -6.27 0.97 28.85
N GLY A 162 -6.24 1.28 27.54
CA GLY A 162 -7.37 1.10 26.65
C GLY A 162 -7.80 -0.36 26.53
N ILE A 163 -6.86 -1.27 26.30
CA ILE A 163 -7.12 -2.72 26.24
C ILE A 163 -7.69 -3.20 27.58
N ASP A 164 -7.06 -2.85 28.70
CA ASP A 164 -7.53 -3.27 30.03
C ASP A 164 -8.94 -2.76 30.34
N ALA A 165 -9.23 -1.49 30.00
CA ALA A 165 -10.55 -0.91 30.16
C ALA A 165 -11.59 -1.60 29.28
N LEU A 166 -11.22 -1.93 28.04
CA LEU A 166 -12.10 -2.60 27.08
C LEU A 166 -12.40 -4.05 27.48
N LEU A 167 -11.41 -4.79 27.99
CA LEU A 167 -11.58 -6.14 28.51
C LEU A 167 -12.55 -6.15 29.72
N LYS A 168 -12.42 -5.21 30.64
CA LYS A 168 -13.38 -5.04 31.74
C LYS A 168 -14.80 -4.74 31.23
N TRP A 169 -14.92 -3.99 30.14
CA TRP A 169 -16.21 -3.75 29.50
C TRP A 169 -16.79 -5.02 28.86
N PHE A 170 -15.95 -5.86 28.24
CA PHE A 170 -16.34 -7.18 27.72
C PHE A 170 -16.92 -8.07 28.84
N ASP A 171 -16.29 -8.10 30.02
CA ASP A 171 -16.76 -8.90 31.18
C ASP A 171 -18.16 -8.49 31.67
N MET A 172 -18.57 -7.24 31.39
CA MET A 172 -19.86 -6.69 31.81
C MET A 172 -20.95 -6.79 30.73
N THR A 173 -20.59 -7.18 29.51
CA THR A 173 -21.46 -7.09 28.33
C THR A 173 -21.79 -8.48 27.79
N GLU A 174 -23.05 -8.90 27.89
CA GLU A 174 -23.49 -10.21 27.38
C GLU A 174 -23.50 -10.33 25.85
N SER A 175 -23.59 -9.21 25.15
CA SER A 175 -23.61 -9.18 23.68
C SER A 175 -22.70 -8.08 23.14
N PRO A 176 -21.38 -8.26 23.23
CA PRO A 176 -20.43 -7.31 22.69
C PRO A 176 -20.65 -7.16 21.19
N ASN A 177 -20.64 -5.92 20.69
CA ASN A 177 -20.79 -5.65 19.26
C ASN A 177 -19.47 -5.90 18.50
N ALA A 178 -19.55 -6.09 17.19
CA ALA A 178 -18.36 -6.36 16.36
C ALA A 178 -17.34 -5.21 16.38
N ALA A 179 -17.78 -3.94 16.53
CA ALA A 179 -16.88 -2.80 16.56
C ALA A 179 -15.97 -2.81 17.82
N ALA A 180 -16.46 -3.32 18.95
CA ALA A 180 -15.65 -3.48 20.15
C ALA A 180 -14.51 -4.50 19.94
N TYR A 181 -14.78 -5.62 19.24
CA TYR A 181 -13.73 -6.57 18.88
C TYR A 181 -12.68 -5.95 17.93
N VAL A 182 -13.11 -5.13 16.97
CA VAL A 182 -12.16 -4.41 16.08
C VAL A 182 -11.33 -3.39 16.86
N LEU A 183 -11.93 -2.67 17.81
CA LEU A 183 -11.19 -1.74 18.68
C LEU A 183 -10.14 -2.51 19.50
N LEU A 184 -10.51 -3.66 20.08
CA LEU A 184 -9.56 -4.52 20.79
C LEU A 184 -8.44 -5.03 19.87
N ALA A 185 -8.78 -5.42 18.64
CA ALA A 185 -7.82 -5.83 17.63
C ALA A 185 -6.80 -4.72 17.30
N GLN A 186 -7.27 -3.47 17.15
CA GLN A 186 -6.42 -2.31 16.92
C GLN A 186 -5.47 -2.07 18.10
N GLY A 187 -5.95 -2.26 19.34
CA GLY A 187 -5.14 -2.09 20.54
C GLY A 187 -3.99 -3.08 20.58
N TYR A 188 -4.31 -4.36 20.37
CA TYR A 188 -3.31 -5.42 20.28
C TYR A 188 -2.35 -5.21 19.11
N TYR A 189 -2.84 -4.73 17.97
CA TYR A 189 -1.99 -4.39 16.83
C TYR A 189 -0.95 -3.32 17.19
N GLN A 190 -1.33 -2.25 17.89
CA GLN A 190 -0.39 -1.20 18.32
C GLN A 190 0.63 -1.71 19.35
N GLN A 191 0.23 -2.68 20.17
CA GLN A 191 1.14 -3.40 21.07
C GLN A 191 1.97 -4.49 20.38
N LYS A 192 1.80 -4.67 19.07
CA LYS A 192 2.46 -5.72 18.26
C LYS A 192 2.09 -7.15 18.67
N ASP A 193 0.99 -7.33 19.39
CA ASP A 193 0.39 -8.64 19.65
C ASP A 193 -0.49 -9.03 18.45
N TYR A 194 0.15 -9.39 17.33
CA TYR A 194 -0.54 -9.67 16.07
C TYR A 194 -1.46 -10.89 16.16
N ASN A 195 -1.15 -11.86 17.02
CA ASN A 195 -2.01 -13.03 17.24
C ASN A 195 -3.35 -12.60 17.83
N LYS A 196 -3.34 -11.85 18.93
CA LYS A 196 -4.61 -11.38 19.53
C LYS A 196 -5.31 -10.37 18.64
N ALA A 197 -4.56 -9.54 17.91
CA ALA A 197 -5.16 -8.63 16.94
C ALA A 197 -5.96 -9.39 15.88
N LEU A 198 -5.36 -10.44 15.30
CA LEU A 198 -5.98 -11.24 14.25
C LEU A 198 -7.23 -11.95 14.77
N THR A 199 -7.13 -12.65 15.90
CA THR A 199 -8.27 -13.35 16.52
C THR A 199 -9.48 -12.43 16.73
N ASN A 200 -9.25 -11.18 17.17
CA ASN A 200 -10.32 -10.24 17.43
C ASN A 200 -10.94 -9.66 16.15
N VAL A 201 -10.16 -9.35 15.12
CA VAL A 201 -10.73 -8.87 13.84
C VAL A 201 -11.48 -9.98 13.11
N GLU A 202 -11.00 -11.23 13.15
CA GLU A 202 -11.72 -12.40 12.63
C GLU A 202 -13.05 -12.61 13.36
N LYS A 203 -13.06 -12.40 14.69
CA LYS A 203 -14.31 -12.49 15.45
C LYS A 203 -15.32 -11.44 14.99
N ALA A 204 -14.87 -10.21 14.74
CA ALA A 204 -15.76 -9.16 14.22
C ALA A 204 -16.30 -9.46 12.81
N ILE A 205 -15.47 -10.00 11.93
CA ILE A 205 -15.83 -10.41 10.57
C ILE A 205 -16.87 -11.54 10.62
N SER A 206 -16.58 -12.63 11.35
CA SER A 206 -17.50 -13.76 11.49
C SER A 206 -18.88 -13.37 12.03
N MET A 207 -18.95 -12.45 13.01
CA MET A 207 -20.23 -11.94 13.52
C MET A 207 -21.12 -11.28 12.47
N TYR A 208 -20.52 -10.75 11.39
CA TYR A 208 -21.25 -10.16 10.27
C TYR A 208 -21.60 -11.23 9.24
N ASP A 209 -20.65 -12.10 8.89
CA ASP A 209 -20.85 -13.19 7.95
C ASP A 209 -21.96 -14.15 8.41
N GLU A 210 -21.97 -14.53 9.69
CA GLU A 210 -23.02 -15.37 10.31
C GLU A 210 -24.42 -14.75 10.19
N LYS A 211 -24.50 -13.43 10.07
CA LYS A 211 -25.75 -12.68 9.92
C LYS A 211 -26.07 -12.34 8.46
N GLY A 212 -25.29 -12.86 7.50
CA GLY A 212 -25.42 -12.53 6.08
C GLY A 212 -25.16 -11.04 5.78
N LYS A 213 -24.43 -10.34 6.65
CA LYS A 213 -24.09 -8.93 6.49
C LYS A 213 -22.66 -8.81 5.98
N LEU A 214 -22.42 -7.87 5.07
CA LEU A 214 -21.07 -7.61 4.56
C LEU A 214 -20.23 -6.85 5.60
N PRO A 215 -19.10 -7.41 6.10
CA PRO A 215 -18.18 -6.72 7.01
C PRO A 215 -17.55 -5.49 6.36
N LYS A 216 -17.23 -4.46 7.15
CA LYS A 216 -16.63 -3.22 6.63
C LYS A 216 -15.28 -3.50 5.97
N GLU A 217 -15.00 -2.83 4.85
CA GLU A 217 -13.72 -2.92 4.11
C GLU A 217 -12.48 -2.78 5.01
N GLN A 218 -12.52 -1.89 6.00
CA GLN A 218 -11.40 -1.65 6.92
C GLN A 218 -11.07 -2.85 7.81
N TRP A 219 -12.04 -3.72 8.10
CA TRP A 219 -11.82 -4.93 8.91
C TRP A 219 -11.03 -5.95 8.11
N TYR A 220 -11.40 -6.15 6.84
CA TYR A 220 -10.64 -6.97 5.90
C TYR A 220 -9.24 -6.41 5.65
N ASN A 221 -9.07 -5.09 5.56
CA ASN A 221 -7.74 -4.49 5.43
C ASN A 221 -6.85 -4.75 6.65
N LEU A 222 -7.40 -4.68 7.87
CA LEU A 222 -6.68 -5.03 9.09
C LEU A 222 -6.31 -6.52 9.10
N ALA A 223 -7.28 -7.41 8.80
CA ALA A 223 -7.03 -8.85 8.73
C ALA A 223 -5.96 -9.19 7.69
N ARG A 224 -6.07 -8.67 6.45
CA ARG A 224 -5.08 -8.84 5.38
C ARG A 224 -3.68 -8.45 5.83
N PHE A 225 -3.56 -7.28 6.48
CA PHE A 225 -2.29 -6.80 6.98
C PHE A 225 -1.71 -7.77 8.03
N LEU A 226 -2.53 -8.22 8.98
CA LEU A 226 -2.11 -9.13 10.04
C LEU A 226 -1.69 -10.51 9.50
N TYR A 227 -2.43 -11.07 8.54
CA TYR A 227 -2.03 -12.29 7.85
C TYR A 227 -0.68 -12.13 7.15
N PHE A 228 -0.46 -11.00 6.47
CA PHE A 228 0.80 -10.74 5.78
C PHE A 228 1.98 -10.64 6.75
N GLU A 229 1.85 -9.91 7.86
CA GLU A 229 2.90 -9.79 8.89
C GLU A 229 3.26 -11.14 9.52
N GLN A 230 2.29 -12.06 9.61
CA GLN A 230 2.50 -13.43 10.09
C GLN A 230 3.05 -14.37 9.01
N ASN A 231 3.33 -13.87 7.80
CA ASN A 231 3.69 -14.65 6.61
C ASN A 231 2.63 -15.68 6.19
N ASP A 232 1.36 -15.47 6.56
CA ASP A 232 0.23 -16.25 6.09
C ASP A 232 -0.25 -15.74 4.71
N ILE A 233 0.55 -16.06 3.70
CA ILE A 233 0.28 -15.66 2.32
C ILE A 233 -1.05 -16.23 1.80
N PRO A 234 -1.44 -17.50 2.08
CA PRO A 234 -2.74 -18.02 1.66
C PRO A 234 -3.93 -17.18 2.15
N ASN A 235 -4.00 -16.85 3.44
CA ASN A 235 -5.09 -16.03 3.96
C ASN A 235 -5.00 -14.56 3.54
N THR A 236 -3.79 -14.04 3.30
CA THR A 236 -3.59 -12.72 2.68
C THR A 236 -4.23 -12.68 1.29
N VAL A 237 -4.00 -13.69 0.45
CA VAL A 237 -4.58 -13.81 -0.89
C VAL A 237 -6.10 -13.94 -0.82
N ASN A 238 -6.62 -14.85 0.00
CA ASN A 238 -8.06 -15.03 0.18
C ASN A 238 -8.75 -13.72 0.59
N THR A 239 -8.15 -12.98 1.53
CA THR A 239 -8.69 -11.68 1.97
C THR A 239 -8.65 -10.64 0.85
N LEU A 240 -7.61 -10.64 0.00
CA LEU A 240 -7.53 -9.76 -1.17
C LEU A 240 -8.60 -10.10 -2.22
N GLU A 241 -8.92 -11.38 -2.42
CA GLU A 241 -9.99 -11.82 -3.32
C GLU A 241 -11.36 -11.35 -2.82
N ILE A 242 -11.64 -11.52 -1.52
CA ILE A 242 -12.87 -10.99 -0.88
C ILE A 242 -12.95 -9.46 -1.05
N LEU A 243 -11.84 -8.76 -0.81
CA LEU A 243 -11.76 -7.31 -1.02
C LEU A 243 -12.03 -6.92 -2.49
N LEU A 244 -11.53 -7.68 -3.47
CA LEU A 244 -11.81 -7.40 -4.88
C LEU A 244 -13.27 -7.69 -5.27
N GLN A 245 -13.86 -8.73 -4.70
CA GLN A 245 -15.25 -9.10 -4.95
C GLN A 245 -16.24 -8.05 -4.45
N HIS A 246 -15.99 -7.47 -3.26
CA HIS A 246 -16.94 -6.57 -2.60
C HIS A 246 -16.53 -5.10 -2.61
N TYR A 247 -15.23 -4.82 -2.75
CA TYR A 247 -14.63 -3.48 -2.64
C TYR A 247 -13.54 -3.26 -3.72
N PRO A 248 -13.84 -3.43 -5.02
CA PRO A 248 -12.83 -3.43 -6.07
C PRO A 248 -12.05 -2.12 -6.13
N LYS A 249 -10.73 -2.19 -5.92
CA LYS A 249 -9.80 -1.05 -6.00
C LYS A 249 -8.49 -1.50 -6.64
N LYS A 250 -7.86 -0.59 -7.40
CA LYS A 250 -6.54 -0.79 -8.03
C LYS A 250 -5.52 -1.45 -7.09
N GLN A 251 -5.42 -0.91 -5.88
CA GLN A 251 -4.42 -1.35 -4.91
C GLN A 251 -4.54 -2.84 -4.56
N TYR A 252 -5.76 -3.41 -4.60
CA TYR A 252 -5.98 -4.82 -4.31
C TYR A 252 -5.55 -5.71 -5.48
N TRP A 253 -5.78 -5.29 -6.73
CA TRP A 253 -5.27 -6.00 -7.90
C TRP A 253 -3.74 -6.05 -7.93
N VAL A 254 -3.08 -4.91 -7.68
CA VAL A 254 -1.61 -4.83 -7.66
C VAL A 254 -1.03 -5.69 -6.53
N GLN A 255 -1.61 -5.61 -5.32
CA GLN A 255 -1.18 -6.45 -4.20
C GLN A 255 -1.41 -7.94 -4.48
N LEU A 256 -2.57 -8.31 -5.02
CA LEU A 256 -2.90 -9.68 -5.37
C LEU A 256 -1.93 -10.25 -6.40
N SER A 257 -1.59 -9.47 -7.43
CA SER A 257 -0.55 -9.83 -8.41
C SER A 257 0.79 -10.13 -7.74
N HIS A 258 1.25 -9.29 -6.82
CA HIS A 258 2.48 -9.53 -6.09
C HIS A 258 2.41 -10.80 -5.23
N MET A 259 1.30 -11.02 -4.51
CA MET A 259 1.11 -12.21 -3.68
C MET A 259 1.07 -13.50 -4.50
N TYR A 260 0.48 -13.47 -5.69
CA TYR A 260 0.56 -14.59 -6.63
C TYR A 260 1.99 -14.85 -7.10
N GLY A 261 2.79 -13.81 -7.31
CA GLY A 261 4.21 -13.95 -7.59
C GLY A 261 4.98 -14.66 -6.48
N GLU A 262 4.73 -14.31 -5.21
CA GLU A 262 5.32 -15.00 -4.05
C GLU A 262 4.90 -16.48 -3.96
N GLN A 263 3.67 -16.79 -4.38
CA GLN A 263 3.17 -18.16 -4.49
C GLN A 263 3.66 -18.89 -5.76
N LYS A 264 4.48 -18.25 -6.60
CA LYS A 264 4.93 -18.75 -7.92
C LYS A 264 3.77 -19.10 -8.87
N LYS A 265 2.63 -18.43 -8.70
CA LYS A 265 1.46 -18.52 -9.58
C LYS A 265 1.58 -17.44 -10.67
N GLU A 266 2.52 -17.63 -11.58
CA GLU A 266 2.90 -16.63 -12.59
C GLU A 266 1.73 -16.23 -13.50
N THR A 267 0.87 -17.18 -13.86
CA THR A 267 -0.34 -16.91 -14.65
C THR A 267 -1.31 -16.01 -13.88
N ASP A 268 -1.61 -16.33 -12.63
CA ASP A 268 -2.53 -15.54 -11.81
C ASP A 268 -1.94 -14.15 -11.49
N GLN A 269 -0.63 -14.08 -11.26
CA GLN A 269 0.11 -12.83 -11.10
C GLN A 269 -0.07 -11.93 -12.32
N LEU A 270 0.13 -12.47 -13.53
CA LEU A 270 -0.05 -11.74 -14.77
C LEU A 270 -1.50 -11.30 -14.94
N SER A 271 -2.46 -12.21 -14.75
CA SER A 271 -3.89 -11.92 -14.91
C SER A 271 -4.37 -10.82 -13.97
N ALA A 272 -3.93 -10.82 -12.71
CA ALA A 272 -4.29 -9.78 -11.75
C ALA A 272 -3.74 -8.39 -12.14
N MET A 273 -2.46 -8.32 -12.57
CA MET A 273 -1.87 -7.05 -13.02
C MET A 273 -2.46 -6.58 -14.35
N GLU A 274 -2.66 -7.49 -15.31
CA GLU A 274 -3.26 -7.18 -16.61
C GLU A 274 -4.69 -6.68 -16.46
N THR A 275 -5.46 -7.20 -15.50
CA THR A 275 -6.80 -6.68 -15.18
C THR A 275 -6.76 -5.22 -14.75
N ALA A 276 -5.86 -4.86 -13.84
CA ALA A 276 -5.67 -3.46 -13.44
C ALA A 276 -5.19 -2.57 -14.60
N TYR A 277 -4.31 -3.10 -15.46
CA TYR A 277 -3.82 -2.38 -16.63
C TYR A 277 -4.91 -2.14 -17.68
N ALA A 278 -5.70 -3.17 -18.02
CA ALA A 278 -6.78 -3.10 -19.00
C ALA A 278 -7.87 -2.11 -18.60
N GLN A 279 -8.11 -1.95 -17.29
CA GLN A 279 -9.03 -0.95 -16.74
C GLN A 279 -8.41 0.46 -16.60
N GLY A 280 -7.18 0.67 -17.09
CA GLY A 280 -6.50 1.96 -17.03
C GLY A 280 -6.12 2.39 -15.62
N MET A 281 -6.07 1.46 -14.65
CA MET A 281 -5.84 1.79 -13.25
C MET A 281 -4.35 2.06 -12.95
N LEU A 282 -3.41 1.47 -13.69
CA LEU A 282 -1.97 1.61 -13.44
C LEU A 282 -1.45 3.02 -13.78
N ASP A 283 -1.54 3.92 -12.81
CA ASP A 283 -1.23 5.36 -12.92
C ASP A 283 0.21 5.70 -12.50
N LYS A 284 0.96 4.76 -11.91
CA LYS A 284 2.37 4.96 -11.55
C LYS A 284 3.29 4.32 -12.58
N GLY A 285 4.33 5.03 -13.00
CA GLY A 285 5.34 4.51 -13.92
C GLY A 285 5.98 3.20 -13.45
N THR A 286 6.18 3.02 -12.14
CA THR A 286 6.70 1.76 -11.59
C THR A 286 5.74 0.57 -11.78
N GLU A 287 4.43 0.79 -11.70
CA GLU A 287 3.41 -0.25 -11.92
C GLU A 287 3.39 -0.64 -13.41
N GLN A 288 3.48 0.34 -14.31
CA GLN A 288 3.54 0.10 -15.75
C GLN A 288 4.85 -0.62 -16.17
N VAL A 289 5.98 -0.23 -15.60
CA VAL A 289 7.26 -0.94 -15.81
C VAL A 289 7.16 -2.39 -15.31
N THR A 290 6.51 -2.62 -14.16
CA THR A 290 6.28 -3.97 -13.62
C THR A 290 5.40 -4.78 -14.56
N MET A 291 4.30 -4.21 -15.08
CA MET A 291 3.45 -4.84 -16.08
C MET A 291 4.24 -5.23 -17.34
N ALA A 292 5.15 -4.37 -17.82
CA ALA A 292 6.01 -4.70 -18.95
C ALA A 292 6.95 -5.88 -18.66
N TYR A 293 7.53 -5.95 -17.45
CA TYR A 293 8.33 -7.12 -17.05
C TYR A 293 7.50 -8.40 -16.97
N LEU A 294 6.27 -8.34 -16.45
CA LEU A 294 5.38 -9.51 -16.41
C LEU A 294 5.06 -10.01 -17.82
N TYR A 295 4.79 -9.11 -18.77
CA TYR A 295 4.61 -9.50 -20.17
C TYR A 295 5.88 -10.10 -20.79
N LEU A 296 7.06 -9.56 -20.49
CA LEU A 296 8.32 -10.13 -20.99
C LEU A 296 8.57 -11.53 -20.42
N ASN A 297 8.30 -11.74 -19.13
CA ASN A 297 8.44 -13.05 -18.49
C ASN A 297 7.46 -14.09 -19.05
N ALA A 298 6.29 -13.64 -19.51
CA ALA A 298 5.28 -14.47 -20.16
C ALA A 298 5.46 -14.59 -21.68
N ASP A 299 6.62 -14.20 -22.23
CA ASP A 299 6.93 -14.22 -23.66
C ASP A 299 5.92 -13.44 -24.54
N VAL A 300 5.39 -12.32 -24.01
CA VAL A 300 4.49 -11.40 -24.72
C VAL A 300 5.16 -10.03 -24.98
N PRO A 301 6.30 -9.99 -25.72
CA PRO A 301 7.13 -8.80 -25.84
C PRO A 301 6.45 -7.61 -26.53
N TYR A 302 5.50 -7.87 -27.43
CA TYR A 302 4.75 -6.79 -28.10
C TYR A 302 3.91 -5.98 -27.10
N LYS A 303 3.19 -6.66 -26.19
CA LYS A 303 2.40 -5.98 -25.14
C LYS A 303 3.32 -5.24 -24.17
N ALA A 304 4.44 -5.84 -23.77
CA ALA A 304 5.45 -5.18 -22.94
C ALA A 304 5.94 -3.87 -23.58
N ALA A 305 6.28 -3.92 -24.86
CA ALA A 305 6.78 -2.76 -25.58
C ALA A 305 5.72 -1.67 -25.72
N LYS A 306 4.45 -2.02 -25.96
CA LYS A 306 3.32 -1.08 -25.96
C LYS A 306 3.12 -0.37 -24.63
N VAL A 307 3.21 -1.08 -23.51
CA VAL A 307 3.11 -0.49 -22.17
C VAL A 307 4.21 0.55 -21.97
N MET A 308 5.46 0.16 -22.23
CA MET A 308 6.62 1.03 -22.05
C MET A 308 6.58 2.25 -22.98
N ASP A 309 6.28 2.03 -24.27
CA ASP A 309 6.22 3.10 -25.28
C ASP A 309 5.13 4.12 -24.97
N LYS A 310 3.94 3.67 -24.53
CA LYS A 310 2.87 4.56 -24.06
C LYS A 310 3.34 5.40 -22.88
N GLY A 311 3.81 4.75 -21.81
CA GLY A 311 4.19 5.44 -20.58
C GLY A 311 5.37 6.39 -20.73
N LEU A 312 6.33 6.06 -21.60
CA LEU A 312 7.46 6.95 -21.91
C LEU A 312 7.04 8.15 -22.76
N LYS A 313 6.03 8.02 -23.62
CA LYS A 313 5.51 9.10 -24.47
C LYS A 313 4.58 10.05 -23.73
N ASP A 314 3.72 9.53 -22.87
CA ASP A 314 2.79 10.34 -22.06
C ASP A 314 3.42 10.88 -20.77
N GLY A 315 4.65 10.47 -20.46
CA GLY A 315 5.41 10.94 -19.31
C GLY A 315 5.06 10.26 -17.99
N SER A 316 4.18 9.24 -18.00
CA SER A 316 3.86 8.47 -16.79
C SER A 316 5.00 7.52 -16.37
N ILE A 317 5.90 7.14 -17.29
CA ILE A 317 7.17 6.47 -17.00
C ILE A 317 8.33 7.47 -17.13
N ASP A 318 9.16 7.52 -16.09
CA ASP A 318 10.36 8.37 -16.08
C ASP A 318 11.25 8.18 -17.32
N ASP A 319 11.70 9.30 -17.88
CA ASP A 319 12.56 9.40 -19.07
C ASP A 319 14.04 9.02 -18.77
N LYS A 320 14.24 7.78 -18.31
CA LYS A 320 15.52 7.20 -17.88
C LYS A 320 16.06 6.20 -18.90
N SER A 321 17.39 6.12 -19.00
CA SER A 321 18.09 5.18 -19.89
C SER A 321 17.58 3.73 -19.75
N LYS A 322 17.44 3.25 -18.51
CA LYS A 322 16.96 1.89 -18.22
C LYS A 322 15.53 1.62 -18.72
N ASN A 323 14.64 2.61 -18.66
CA ASN A 323 13.26 2.43 -19.12
C ASN A 323 13.19 2.37 -20.65
N TRP A 324 13.96 3.21 -21.34
CA TRP A 324 14.11 3.12 -22.79
C TRP A 324 14.79 1.82 -23.24
N GLU A 325 15.74 1.30 -22.45
CA GLU A 325 16.36 0.00 -22.74
C GLU A 325 15.32 -1.13 -22.69
N ILE A 326 14.42 -1.13 -21.71
CA ILE A 326 13.31 -2.11 -21.63
C ILE A 326 12.42 -1.98 -22.87
N ALA A 327 12.02 -0.76 -23.25
CA ALA A 327 11.19 -0.53 -24.42
C ALA A 327 11.85 -1.03 -25.72
N GLY A 328 13.13 -0.67 -25.94
CA GLY A 328 13.88 -1.09 -27.12
C GLY A 328 14.12 -2.60 -27.16
N SER A 329 14.42 -3.20 -26.01
CA SER A 329 14.63 -4.65 -25.90
C SER A 329 13.33 -5.43 -26.11
N ALA A 330 12.19 -4.91 -25.63
CA ALA A 330 10.88 -5.51 -25.84
C ALA A 330 10.46 -5.42 -27.33
N TRP A 331 10.63 -4.26 -27.98
CA TRP A 331 10.38 -4.15 -29.42
C TRP A 331 11.27 -5.09 -30.24
N ARG A 332 12.56 -5.20 -29.90
CA ARG A 332 13.47 -6.12 -30.60
C ARG A 332 13.03 -7.58 -30.44
N GLN A 333 12.62 -8.00 -29.24
CA GLN A 333 12.10 -9.35 -29.00
C GLN A 333 10.79 -9.61 -29.74
N ALA A 334 9.96 -8.58 -29.93
CA ALA A 334 8.76 -8.63 -30.75
C ALA A 334 9.04 -8.58 -32.27
N GLN A 335 10.30 -8.64 -32.71
CA GLN A 335 10.74 -8.50 -34.10
C GLN A 335 10.37 -7.15 -34.75
N GLU A 336 10.11 -6.13 -33.94
CA GLU A 336 9.74 -4.77 -34.35
C GLU A 336 10.98 -3.88 -34.38
N THR A 337 11.97 -4.24 -35.21
CA THR A 337 13.30 -3.61 -35.26
C THR A 337 13.23 -2.10 -35.51
N GLU A 338 12.34 -1.65 -36.39
CA GLU A 338 12.15 -0.22 -36.69
C GLU A 338 11.71 0.58 -35.46
N LYS A 339 10.90 -0.01 -34.57
CA LYS A 339 10.48 0.61 -33.30
C LYS A 339 11.54 0.46 -32.20
N ALA A 340 12.33 -0.62 -32.25
CA ALA A 340 13.39 -0.87 -31.28
C ALA A 340 14.54 0.15 -31.38
N ILE A 341 14.91 0.53 -32.59
CA ILE A 341 16.01 1.48 -32.87
C ILE A 341 15.83 2.81 -32.13
N PRO A 342 14.75 3.60 -32.32
CA PRO A 342 14.61 4.90 -31.67
C PRO A 342 14.57 4.81 -30.14
N ALA A 343 13.97 3.74 -29.61
CA ALA A 343 13.99 3.49 -28.17
C ALA A 343 15.42 3.20 -27.66
N MET A 344 16.17 2.37 -28.37
CA MET A 344 17.56 2.05 -28.01
C MET A 344 18.51 3.24 -28.19
N GLU A 345 18.26 4.12 -29.15
CA GLU A 345 18.96 5.40 -29.30
C GLU A 345 18.76 6.32 -28.08
N LYS A 346 17.50 6.49 -27.65
CA LYS A 346 17.17 7.22 -26.43
C LYS A 346 17.86 6.60 -25.21
N ALA A 347 17.78 5.27 -25.08
CA ALA A 347 18.45 4.54 -24.01
C ALA A 347 19.96 4.81 -23.98
N ALA A 348 20.64 4.65 -25.12
CA ALA A 348 22.08 4.83 -25.23
C ALA A 348 22.52 6.29 -25.00
N SER A 349 21.76 7.26 -25.52
CA SER A 349 22.06 8.69 -25.31
C SER A 349 22.08 9.09 -23.83
N LYS A 350 21.20 8.49 -23.03
CA LYS A 350 21.03 8.73 -21.59
C LYS A 350 21.89 7.81 -20.71
N SER A 351 22.59 6.85 -21.29
CA SER A 351 23.43 5.91 -20.54
C SER A 351 24.78 6.54 -20.19
N GLU A 352 25.23 6.33 -18.96
CA GLU A 352 26.57 6.73 -18.52
C GLU A 352 27.68 5.89 -19.18
N THR A 353 27.36 4.65 -19.57
CA THR A 353 28.30 3.73 -20.22
C THR A 353 28.02 3.58 -21.71
N GLY A 354 29.03 3.14 -22.45
CA GLY A 354 28.95 2.81 -23.87
C GLY A 354 28.31 1.47 -24.21
N GLU A 355 27.91 0.66 -23.22
CA GLU A 355 27.34 -0.68 -23.45
C GLU A 355 26.08 -0.63 -24.32
N LEU A 356 25.17 0.32 -24.09
CA LEU A 356 23.96 0.47 -24.91
C LEU A 356 24.27 0.95 -26.33
N TYR A 357 25.33 1.73 -26.52
CA TYR A 357 25.81 2.09 -27.85
C TYR A 357 26.40 0.88 -28.60
N ALA A 358 27.10 -0.01 -27.89
CA ALA A 358 27.58 -1.26 -28.47
C ALA A 358 26.40 -2.16 -28.93
N ARG A 359 25.37 -2.29 -28.08
CA ARG A 359 24.13 -3.02 -28.43
C ARG A 359 23.38 -2.39 -29.60
N LEU A 360 23.24 -1.07 -29.60
CA LEU A 360 22.62 -0.32 -30.69
C LEU A 360 23.37 -0.52 -32.02
N GLY A 361 24.71 -0.52 -31.98
CA GLY A 361 25.50 -0.78 -33.18
C GLY A 361 25.32 -2.19 -33.74
N ASN A 362 25.13 -3.21 -32.89
CA ASN A 362 24.75 -4.55 -33.34
C ASN A 362 23.38 -4.54 -34.02
N ILE A 363 22.38 -3.87 -33.42
CA ILE A 363 21.03 -3.76 -34.00
C ILE A 363 21.08 -3.06 -35.37
N TYR A 364 21.92 -2.03 -35.51
CA TYR A 364 22.12 -1.38 -36.80
C TYR A 364 22.80 -2.27 -37.83
N LEU A 365 23.79 -3.07 -37.43
CA LEU A 365 24.43 -4.02 -38.32
C LEU A 365 23.45 -5.11 -38.77
N ASP A 366 22.67 -5.67 -37.84
CA ASP A 366 21.63 -6.67 -38.12
C ASP A 366 20.57 -6.16 -39.12
N GLY A 367 20.33 -4.84 -39.15
CA GLY A 367 19.41 -4.16 -40.06
C GLY A 367 20.10 -3.48 -41.26
N ASP A 368 21.32 -3.90 -41.63
CA ASP A 368 22.13 -3.39 -42.75
C ASP A 368 22.42 -1.87 -42.75
N GLN A 369 22.19 -1.19 -41.61
CA GLN A 369 22.50 0.23 -41.40
C GLN A 369 23.97 0.40 -40.99
N ASN A 370 24.87 -0.06 -41.86
CA ASN A 370 26.30 -0.20 -41.57
C ASN A 370 26.99 1.09 -41.10
N ASP A 371 26.69 2.25 -41.71
CA ASP A 371 27.28 3.53 -41.29
C ASP A 371 26.82 3.96 -39.89
N LYS A 372 25.55 3.71 -39.55
CA LYS A 372 25.04 3.98 -38.19
C LYS A 372 25.63 3.00 -37.18
N ALA A 373 25.84 1.73 -37.58
CA ALA A 373 26.54 0.76 -36.75
C ALA A 373 27.96 1.23 -36.42
N ILE A 374 28.73 1.69 -37.41
CA ILE A 374 30.07 2.26 -37.22
C ILE A 374 30.03 3.42 -36.21
N SER A 375 29.10 4.36 -36.39
CA SER A 375 28.98 5.53 -35.51
C SER A 375 28.64 5.13 -34.06
N ALA A 376 27.64 4.26 -33.90
CA ALA A 376 27.19 3.80 -32.59
C ALA A 376 28.29 3.01 -31.86
N ILE A 377 28.93 2.03 -32.51
CA ILE A 377 29.99 1.23 -31.88
C ILE A 377 31.19 2.10 -31.47
N ASN A 378 31.64 3.02 -32.34
CA ASN A 378 32.73 3.92 -31.99
C ASN A 378 32.39 4.80 -30.77
N LYS A 379 31.16 5.33 -30.71
CA LYS A 379 30.68 6.10 -29.56
C LYS A 379 30.61 5.26 -28.28
N GLY A 380 30.24 3.98 -28.39
CA GLY A 380 30.25 3.05 -27.26
C GLY A 380 31.65 2.78 -26.75
N LEU A 381 32.58 2.45 -27.65
CA LEU A 381 33.98 2.19 -27.30
C LEU A 381 34.67 3.42 -26.71
N SER A 382 34.38 4.63 -27.20
CA SER A 382 34.97 5.87 -26.68
C SER A 382 34.40 6.28 -25.32
N ARG A 383 33.09 6.08 -25.08
CA ARG A 383 32.44 6.34 -23.79
C ARG A 383 32.93 5.39 -22.69
N GLY A 384 33.40 4.19 -23.04
CA GLY A 384 33.90 3.20 -22.09
C GLY A 384 32.80 2.43 -21.37
N GLY A 385 33.16 1.48 -20.51
CA GLY A 385 32.19 0.64 -19.78
C GLY A 385 31.47 -0.43 -20.63
N VAL A 386 31.91 -0.65 -21.88
CA VAL A 386 31.46 -1.79 -22.70
C VAL A 386 32.03 -3.09 -22.11
N LYS A 387 31.18 -4.06 -21.78
CA LYS A 387 31.60 -5.31 -21.11
C LYS A 387 32.42 -6.23 -22.01
N ARG A 388 32.09 -6.24 -23.31
CA ARG A 388 32.75 -7.05 -24.36
C ARG A 388 33.27 -6.13 -25.47
N PRO A 389 34.30 -5.31 -25.20
CA PRO A 389 34.82 -4.35 -26.18
C PRO A 389 35.41 -5.05 -27.40
N ASP A 390 35.89 -6.28 -27.24
CA ASP A 390 36.33 -7.15 -28.31
C ASP A 390 35.20 -7.54 -29.28
N THR A 391 34.01 -7.87 -28.76
CA THR A 391 32.83 -8.20 -29.56
C THR A 391 32.30 -6.96 -30.27
N ALA A 392 32.28 -5.81 -29.61
CA ALA A 392 32.00 -4.52 -30.26
C ALA A 392 32.98 -4.25 -31.41
N ARG A 393 34.29 -4.52 -31.24
CA ARG A 393 35.28 -4.36 -32.32
C ARG A 393 35.09 -5.33 -33.48
N LEU A 394 34.62 -6.56 -33.23
CA LEU A 394 34.21 -7.47 -34.31
C LEU A 394 33.08 -6.86 -35.14
N VAL A 395 32.05 -6.33 -34.48
CA VAL A 395 30.90 -5.68 -35.14
C VAL A 395 31.34 -4.45 -35.92
N LEU A 396 32.24 -3.64 -35.34
CA LEU A 396 32.85 -2.51 -36.04
C LEU A 396 33.61 -2.95 -37.30
N GLY A 397 34.36 -4.05 -37.21
CA GLY A 397 35.07 -4.62 -38.35
C GLY A 397 34.13 -5.10 -39.45
N MET A 398 33.05 -5.79 -39.10
CA MET A 398 32.01 -6.24 -40.04
C MET A 398 31.33 -5.04 -40.72
N ALA A 399 30.95 -4.01 -39.96
CA ALA A 399 30.34 -2.80 -40.51
C ALA A 399 31.29 -2.03 -41.44
N TYR A 400 32.58 -1.93 -41.09
CA TYR A 400 33.59 -1.35 -41.98
C TYR A 400 33.80 -2.19 -43.25
N PHE A 401 33.76 -3.52 -43.14
CA PHE A 401 33.86 -4.41 -44.30
C PHE A 401 32.67 -4.20 -45.25
N ASN A 402 31.45 -4.17 -44.72
CA ASN A 402 30.22 -3.95 -45.50
C ASN A 402 30.20 -2.57 -46.19
N THR A 403 30.84 -1.56 -45.61
CA THR A 403 31.02 -0.22 -46.22
C THR A 403 32.29 -0.10 -47.06
N LYS A 404 32.96 -1.23 -47.37
CA LYS A 404 34.19 -1.32 -48.18
C LYS A 404 35.39 -0.55 -47.63
N GLN A 405 35.37 -0.20 -46.34
CA GLN A 405 36.47 0.45 -45.62
C GLN A 405 37.46 -0.59 -45.10
N TYR A 406 38.05 -1.39 -46.00
CA TYR A 406 38.79 -2.61 -45.66
C TYR A 406 39.99 -2.38 -44.71
N GLU A 407 40.72 -1.28 -44.86
CA GLU A 407 41.83 -0.96 -43.94
C GLU A 407 41.34 -0.71 -42.50
N LYS A 408 40.19 -0.06 -42.34
CA LYS A 408 39.58 0.13 -41.02
C LYS A 408 39.02 -1.19 -40.48
N ALA A 409 38.41 -2.00 -41.34
CA ALA A 409 37.93 -3.34 -40.98
C ALA A 409 39.08 -4.21 -40.46
N ARG A 410 40.21 -4.25 -41.17
CA ARG A 410 41.44 -4.97 -40.77
C ARG A 410 41.89 -4.56 -39.38
N LYS A 411 42.01 -3.25 -39.13
CA LYS A 411 42.42 -2.72 -37.81
C LYS A 411 41.44 -3.10 -36.70
N ALA A 412 40.14 -3.02 -36.96
CA ALA A 412 39.12 -3.39 -35.99
C ALA A 412 39.17 -4.89 -35.65
N PHE A 413 39.30 -5.77 -36.65
CA PHE A 413 39.46 -7.21 -36.43
C PHE A 413 40.76 -7.54 -35.69
N GLN A 414 41.89 -6.92 -36.04
CA GLN A 414 43.15 -7.10 -35.30
C GLN A 414 43.04 -6.65 -33.84
N ALA A 415 42.36 -5.54 -33.59
CA ALA A 415 42.12 -5.07 -32.22
C ALA A 415 41.19 -6.01 -31.44
N ALA A 416 40.19 -6.61 -32.09
CA ALA A 416 39.36 -7.67 -31.52
C ALA A 416 40.17 -8.95 -31.25
N ALA A 417 41.14 -9.28 -32.11
CA ALA A 417 41.94 -10.50 -31.98
C ALA A 417 42.88 -10.54 -30.77
N ARG A 418 43.09 -9.39 -30.11
CA ARG A 418 43.88 -9.26 -28.88
C ARG A 418 43.20 -9.90 -27.66
N ASP A 419 41.88 -10.07 -27.70
CA ASP A 419 41.14 -10.84 -26.71
C ASP A 419 41.01 -12.29 -27.22
N GLU A 420 41.44 -13.25 -26.40
CA GLU A 420 41.45 -14.66 -26.74
C GLU A 420 40.07 -15.17 -27.18
N ARG A 421 39.01 -14.66 -26.54
CA ARG A 421 37.62 -15.10 -26.79
C ARG A 421 37.11 -14.75 -28.19
N SER A 422 37.66 -13.70 -28.80
CA SER A 422 37.31 -13.23 -30.15
C SER A 422 38.39 -13.50 -31.19
N SER A 423 39.57 -13.96 -30.78
CA SER A 423 40.74 -14.16 -31.66
C SER A 423 40.43 -15.06 -32.86
N LYS A 424 39.77 -16.20 -32.63
CA LYS A 424 39.37 -17.13 -33.70
C LYS A 424 38.43 -16.49 -34.72
N TYR A 425 37.39 -15.79 -34.25
CA TYR A 425 36.41 -15.13 -35.13
C TYR A 425 37.04 -13.98 -35.90
N ALA A 426 37.88 -13.18 -35.25
CA ALA A 426 38.62 -12.10 -35.90
C ALA A 426 39.54 -12.63 -37.00
N ALA A 427 40.26 -13.73 -36.75
CA ALA A 427 41.15 -14.35 -37.73
C ALA A 427 40.37 -14.88 -38.95
N GLN A 428 39.19 -15.47 -38.73
CA GLN A 428 38.30 -15.92 -39.82
C GLN A 428 37.85 -14.73 -40.69
N TRP A 429 37.42 -13.63 -40.08
CA TRP A 429 37.04 -12.42 -40.81
C TRP A 429 38.21 -11.79 -41.58
N ILE A 430 39.41 -11.75 -40.99
CA ILE A 430 40.61 -11.25 -41.69
C ILE A 430 40.91 -12.13 -42.90
N LYS A 431 40.83 -13.46 -42.76
CA LYS A 431 41.04 -14.40 -43.86
C LYS A 431 40.02 -14.19 -44.98
N TYR A 432 38.74 -14.11 -44.63
CA TYR A 432 37.65 -13.88 -45.58
C TYR A 432 37.81 -12.56 -46.34
N MET A 433 38.10 -11.47 -45.62
CA MET A 433 38.34 -10.17 -46.23
C MET A 433 39.55 -10.18 -47.18
N ASN A 434 40.64 -10.88 -46.84
CA ASN A 434 41.79 -11.00 -47.73
C ASN A 434 41.43 -11.75 -49.02
N SER A 435 40.68 -12.86 -48.94
CA SER A 435 40.24 -13.58 -50.13
C SER A 435 39.33 -12.74 -51.02
N GLU A 436 38.46 -11.92 -50.42
CA GLU A 436 37.56 -11.03 -51.18
C GLU A 436 38.31 -9.91 -51.87
N LEU A 437 39.32 -9.32 -51.21
CA LEU A 437 40.20 -8.31 -51.82
C LEU A 437 41.00 -8.88 -53.00
N GLU A 438 41.51 -10.10 -52.86
CA GLU A 438 42.24 -10.78 -53.94
C GLU A 438 41.32 -11.07 -55.14
N ARG A 439 40.10 -11.54 -54.86
CA ARG A 439 39.06 -11.72 -55.88
C ARG A 439 38.78 -10.42 -56.63
N GLN A 440 38.60 -9.31 -55.91
CA GLN A 440 38.36 -8.00 -56.51
C GLN A 440 39.53 -7.51 -57.38
N ARG A 441 40.79 -7.77 -56.98
CA ARG A 441 41.97 -7.47 -57.79
C ARG A 441 41.99 -8.29 -59.08
N SER A 442 41.79 -9.60 -58.99
CA SER A 442 41.78 -10.49 -60.16
C SER A 442 40.70 -10.12 -61.19
N LEU A 443 39.55 -9.61 -60.74
CA LEU A 443 38.47 -9.12 -61.60
C LEU A 443 38.72 -7.72 -62.19
N ALA A 444 39.67 -6.96 -61.65
CA ALA A 444 40.05 -5.65 -62.17
C ALA A 444 41.23 -5.76 -63.16
N GLU A 445 42.00 -6.84 -63.08
CA GLU A 445 43.16 -7.13 -63.95
C GLU A 445 42.82 -7.97 -65.18
N GLY A 446 41.69 -8.69 -65.17
CA GLY A 446 41.15 -9.43 -66.32
C GLY A 446 39.93 -8.74 -66.90
#